data_AF-A0A7Y7MZT2-F1
#
_entry.id   AF-A0A7Y7MZT2-F1
#
_cell.length_a   1.000
_cell.length_b   1.000
_cell.length_c   1.000
_cell.angle_alpha   90.00
_cell.angle_beta   90.00
_cell.angle_gamma   90.00
#
_symmetry.space_group_name_H-M   'P 1'
#
loop_
_entity.id
_entity.type
_entity.pdbx_description
1 polymer ?
#
loop_
_entity_poly.entity_id
_entity_poly.type
_entity_poly.pdbx_seq_one_letter_code
_entity_poly.pdbx_strand_id
1 'polypeptide(L)'
;MKLFASFLTTVGITGVVWGLLHIQPAIADTSTEQPITELTTNKSSKKQSSEVKPQATANTTYLQGLSKTIPLEDVPDLWVDFYQNLEANDEEIAEQQKVIVIYQDISSDFSKATVTIGFPTQQSTSNKNSILIKVPIKSEGTLLLSQGEHTEQELALAWEGIAVLKEVDMVIEHHQLNQHGLPDSSELYVYYKNGQ
;
A
#
# COMPACT_ATOMS: atom_id res chain seq x y z
N MET A 1 9.03 21.37 -13.46
CA MET A 1 8.33 20.69 -12.35
C MET A 1 9.37 19.88 -11.60
N LYS A 2 9.53 20.07 -10.28
CA LYS A 2 10.56 19.41 -9.45
C LYS A 2 10.02 18.14 -8.77
N LEU A 3 9.04 17.46 -9.37
CA LEU A 3 8.45 16.25 -8.81
C LEU A 3 9.51 15.13 -8.65
N PHE A 4 10.47 15.06 -9.58
CA PHE A 4 11.58 14.11 -9.55
C PHE A 4 12.53 14.25 -8.36
N ALA A 5 12.78 15.47 -7.86
CA ALA A 5 13.82 15.65 -6.85
C ALA A 5 13.40 15.14 -5.47
N SER A 6 12.09 15.12 -5.19
CA SER A 6 11.55 14.83 -3.86
C SER A 6 11.12 13.37 -3.67
N PHE A 7 10.88 12.60 -4.74
CA PHE A 7 10.47 11.19 -4.63
C PHE A 7 11.62 10.19 -4.85
N LEU A 8 12.70 10.59 -5.53
CA LEU A 8 13.86 9.73 -5.79
C LEU A 8 14.67 9.40 -4.53
N THR A 9 14.51 10.16 -3.45
CA THR A 9 15.10 9.84 -2.14
C THR A 9 14.20 8.97 -1.29
N THR A 10 12.93 8.76 -1.69
CA THR A 10 11.93 8.13 -0.83
C THR A 10 12.05 6.60 -0.74
N VAL A 11 12.87 5.98 -1.59
CA VAL A 11 12.97 4.51 -1.67
C VAL A 11 14.42 4.00 -1.64
N GLY A 12 15.41 4.90 -1.58
CA GLY A 12 16.83 4.52 -1.40
C GLY A 12 17.14 3.82 -0.07
N ILE A 13 16.26 3.93 0.92
CA ILE A 13 16.45 3.33 2.25
C ILE A 13 15.87 1.91 2.34
N THR A 14 14.84 1.56 1.54
CA THR A 14 14.40 0.17 1.46
C THR A 14 15.45 -0.73 0.78
N GLY A 15 16.27 -0.19 -0.11
CA GLY A 15 17.40 -0.93 -0.69
C GLY A 15 18.61 -1.08 0.25
N VAL A 16 19.03 0.01 0.92
CA VAL A 16 20.30 0.02 1.67
C VAL A 16 20.16 -0.52 3.10
N VAL A 17 19.00 -0.37 3.74
CA VAL A 17 18.77 -0.90 5.10
C VAL A 17 18.28 -2.36 5.07
N TRP A 18 17.62 -2.83 4.00
CA TRP A 18 17.07 -4.19 3.93
C TRP A 18 17.89 -5.19 3.10
N GLY A 19 18.89 -4.72 2.32
CA GLY A 19 19.83 -5.59 1.61
C GLY A 19 20.67 -6.51 2.51
N LEU A 20 20.71 -6.27 3.82
CA LEU A 20 21.42 -7.09 4.81
C LEU A 20 20.59 -8.25 5.39
N LEU A 21 19.27 -8.30 5.18
CA LEU A 21 18.41 -9.37 5.73
C LEU A 21 18.20 -10.56 4.78
N HIS A 22 18.70 -10.49 3.54
CA HIS A 22 18.56 -11.53 2.50
C HIS A 22 19.66 -12.61 2.50
N ILE A 23 20.46 -12.73 3.56
CA ILE A 23 21.33 -13.91 3.73
C ILE A 23 20.69 -14.84 4.76
N GLN A 24 19.56 -15.45 4.40
CA GLN A 24 19.21 -16.72 5.03
C GLN A 24 20.04 -17.81 4.32
N PRO A 25 20.78 -18.65 5.06
CA PRO A 25 21.40 -19.82 4.46
C PRO A 25 20.27 -20.73 3.97
N ALA A 26 20.09 -20.80 2.65
CA ALA A 26 19.30 -21.85 2.05
C ALA A 26 19.96 -23.18 2.45
N ILE A 27 19.34 -23.93 3.36
CA ILE A 27 19.69 -25.31 3.61
C ILE A 27 19.34 -26.03 2.30
N ALA A 28 20.37 -26.35 1.53
CA ALA A 28 20.25 -27.16 0.34
C ALA A 28 19.90 -28.58 0.76
N ASP A 29 18.62 -28.94 0.74
CA ASP A 29 18.22 -30.34 0.70
C ASP A 29 18.46 -30.87 -0.72
N THR A 30 19.64 -31.43 -0.90
CA THR A 30 20.00 -32.24 -2.06
C THR A 30 19.48 -33.66 -1.91
N SER A 31 18.86 -34.15 -2.99
CA SER A 31 18.65 -35.58 -3.35
C SER A 31 17.48 -36.27 -2.59
N THR A 32 16.56 -36.99 -3.22
CA THR A 32 16.74 -37.99 -4.28
C THR A 32 15.40 -38.35 -4.98
N GLU A 33 15.49 -38.65 -6.28
CA GLU A 33 14.62 -39.48 -7.15
C GLU A 33 13.17 -39.09 -7.53
N GLN A 34 13.01 -38.86 -8.84
CA GLN A 34 11.80 -39.08 -9.67
C GLN A 34 11.47 -40.62 -9.74
N PRO A 35 10.45 -41.17 -10.47
CA PRO A 35 9.69 -40.54 -11.57
C PRO A 35 8.23 -41.04 -11.85
N ILE A 36 7.69 -40.50 -12.96
CA ILE A 36 6.65 -41.01 -13.90
C ILE A 36 5.16 -40.91 -13.48
N THR A 37 4.37 -40.11 -14.21
CA THR A 37 3.45 -40.57 -15.28
C THR A 37 2.50 -39.45 -15.73
N GLU A 38 2.49 -39.20 -17.05
CA GLU A 38 1.55 -38.35 -17.79
C GLU A 38 0.09 -38.83 -17.66
N LEU A 39 -0.90 -37.94 -17.82
CA LEU A 39 -2.06 -38.17 -18.69
C LEU A 39 -2.95 -36.92 -18.77
N THR A 40 -2.97 -36.34 -19.97
CA THR A 40 -3.92 -35.35 -20.47
C THR A 40 -5.33 -35.94 -20.58
N THR A 41 -6.38 -35.17 -20.24
CA THR A 41 -7.58 -34.91 -21.10
C THR A 41 -8.82 -34.51 -20.28
N ASN A 42 -9.19 -33.25 -20.46
CA ASN A 42 -10.53 -32.64 -20.49
C ASN A 42 -11.76 -33.49 -20.12
N LYS A 43 -12.55 -33.00 -19.15
CA LYS A 43 -14.02 -33.11 -19.21
C LYS A 43 -14.71 -31.92 -18.55
N SER A 44 -15.47 -31.21 -19.39
CA SER A 44 -16.50 -30.24 -19.07
C SER A 44 -17.44 -30.72 -17.97
N SER A 45 -17.77 -29.83 -17.01
CA SER A 45 -18.98 -29.93 -16.20
C SER A 45 -19.44 -28.55 -15.73
N LYS A 46 -20.48 -28.09 -16.42
CA LYS A 46 -21.34 -26.94 -16.17
C LYS A 46 -22.18 -27.19 -14.91
N LYS A 47 -22.00 -26.40 -13.83
CA LYS A 47 -22.97 -26.20 -12.73
C LYS A 47 -22.80 -24.77 -12.21
N GLN A 48 -23.67 -23.86 -12.63
CA GLN A 48 -24.86 -23.42 -11.90
C GLN A 48 -24.53 -22.27 -10.95
N SER A 49 -24.67 -21.08 -11.53
CA SER A 49 -24.74 -19.77 -10.88
C SER A 49 -25.69 -19.83 -9.69
N SER A 50 -25.14 -19.61 -8.51
CA SER A 50 -25.92 -19.20 -7.33
C SER A 50 -25.61 -17.71 -7.16
N GLU A 51 -26.57 -16.90 -7.58
CA GLU A 51 -26.56 -15.44 -7.46
C GLU A 51 -26.59 -15.07 -5.98
N VAL A 52 -25.40 -14.91 -5.39
CA VAL A 52 -25.26 -14.25 -4.09
C VAL A 52 -25.32 -12.76 -4.36
N LYS A 53 -26.51 -12.19 -4.17
CA LYS A 53 -26.72 -10.75 -4.09
C LYS A 53 -25.75 -10.17 -3.05
N PRO A 54 -24.79 -9.30 -3.41
CA PRO A 54 -23.96 -8.64 -2.41
C PRO A 54 -24.84 -7.67 -1.64
N GLN A 55 -25.17 -8.01 -0.40
CA GLN A 55 -25.71 -7.06 0.56
C GLN A 55 -24.54 -6.16 0.97
N ALA A 56 -24.30 -5.12 0.17
CA ALA A 56 -23.30 -4.09 0.42
C ALA A 56 -23.70 -3.29 1.66
N THR A 57 -23.35 -3.80 2.83
CA THR A 57 -23.19 -2.97 4.01
C THR A 57 -21.94 -2.14 3.75
N ALA A 58 -22.10 -0.84 3.54
CA ALA A 58 -20.97 0.07 3.32
C ALA A 58 -20.16 0.18 4.62
N ASN A 59 -19.32 -0.83 4.89
CA ASN A 59 -18.37 -0.81 5.98
C ASN A 59 -17.41 0.34 5.70
N THR A 60 -17.51 1.42 6.48
CA THR A 60 -16.61 2.55 6.35
C THR A 60 -15.26 2.14 6.90
N THR A 61 -14.23 2.13 6.04
CA THR A 61 -12.86 1.86 6.46
C THR A 61 -12.23 3.12 7.02
N TYR A 62 -11.59 2.99 8.17
CA TYR A 62 -10.79 4.03 8.79
C TYR A 62 -9.32 3.64 8.77
N LEU A 63 -8.43 4.63 8.74
CA LEU A 63 -7.00 4.45 8.88
C LEU A 63 -6.58 4.79 10.30
N GLN A 64 -5.92 3.86 10.97
CA GLN A 64 -5.28 4.08 12.26
C GLN A 64 -3.76 4.03 12.08
N GLY A 65 -3.07 5.11 12.44
CA GLY A 65 -1.62 5.14 12.31
C GLY A 65 -0.97 6.47 12.65
N LEU A 66 0.22 6.69 12.10
CA LEU A 66 1.07 7.85 12.35
C LEU A 66 0.83 8.91 11.27
N SER A 67 0.62 10.16 11.69
CA SER A 67 0.40 11.29 10.78
C SER A 67 1.39 12.42 11.06
N LYS A 68 2.03 12.97 10.02
CA LYS A 68 2.90 14.15 10.11
C LYS A 68 2.79 15.03 8.87
N THR A 69 2.86 16.35 9.05
CA THR A 69 3.03 17.30 7.95
C THR A 69 4.52 17.48 7.67
N ILE A 70 4.98 16.95 6.54
CA ILE A 70 6.40 16.84 6.19
C ILE A 70 6.65 17.15 4.69
N PRO A 71 7.88 17.49 4.31
CA PRO A 71 8.34 17.37 2.92
C PRO A 71 8.11 15.97 2.36
N LEU A 72 7.76 15.86 1.08
CA LEU A 72 7.55 14.54 0.45
C LEU A 72 8.84 13.71 0.36
N GLU A 73 10.01 14.38 0.38
CA GLU A 73 11.33 13.74 0.48
C GLU A 73 11.59 13.06 1.83
N ASP A 74 10.88 13.45 2.89
CA ASP A 74 11.04 12.93 4.25
C ASP A 74 10.04 11.79 4.56
N VAL A 75 9.22 11.38 3.59
CA VAL A 75 8.29 10.24 3.73
C VAL A 75 8.97 8.91 4.11
N PRO A 76 10.22 8.59 3.71
CA PRO A 76 10.91 7.37 4.18
C PRO A 76 11.11 7.36 5.67
N ASP A 77 11.48 8.51 6.23
CA ASP A 77 11.74 8.63 7.65
C ASP A 77 10.43 8.44 8.41
N LEU A 78 9.30 8.87 7.84
CA LEU A 78 7.97 8.57 8.39
C LEU A 78 7.64 7.08 8.37
N TRP A 79 8.02 6.33 7.34
CA TRP A 79 7.88 4.86 7.30
C TRP A 79 8.72 4.20 8.39
N VAL A 80 9.97 4.64 8.54
CA VAL A 80 10.88 4.17 9.59
C VAL A 80 10.29 4.44 10.97
N ASP A 81 9.77 5.64 11.21
CA ASP A 81 9.09 6.01 12.45
C ASP A 81 7.81 5.17 12.65
N PHE A 82 7.03 4.93 11.60
CA PHE A 82 5.80 4.15 11.68
C PHE A 82 6.10 2.74 12.20
N TYR A 83 7.05 2.02 11.58
CA TYR A 83 7.44 0.68 11.99
C TYR A 83 8.10 0.63 13.39
N GLN A 84 8.91 1.64 13.75
CA GLN A 84 9.50 1.71 15.10
C GLN A 84 8.46 1.96 16.21
N ASN A 85 7.38 2.66 15.89
CA ASN A 85 6.31 2.97 16.84
C ASN A 85 5.20 1.91 16.87
N LEU A 86 5.32 0.82 16.09
CA LEU A 86 4.45 -0.32 16.25
C LEU A 86 4.79 -1.00 17.58
N GLU A 87 4.06 -0.66 18.64
CA GLU A 87 4.13 -1.35 19.94
C GLU A 87 3.56 -2.79 19.90
N ALA A 88 3.38 -3.36 18.70
CA ALA A 88 2.68 -4.61 18.49
C ALA A 88 3.61 -5.81 18.71
N ASN A 89 3.12 -6.81 19.44
CA ASN A 89 3.66 -8.17 19.36
C ASN A 89 3.62 -8.59 17.87
N ASP A 90 4.71 -9.16 17.34
CA ASP A 90 4.87 -9.51 15.92
C ASP A 90 3.65 -10.24 15.30
N GLU A 91 2.86 -10.94 16.12
CA GLU A 91 1.61 -11.60 15.72
C GLU A 91 0.53 -10.63 15.20
N GLU A 92 0.35 -9.45 15.80
CA GLU A 92 -0.68 -8.49 15.37
C GLU A 92 -0.29 -7.79 14.05
N ILE A 93 1.01 -7.61 13.78
CA ILE A 93 1.50 -7.11 12.49
C ILE A 93 1.41 -8.21 11.43
N ALA A 94 1.69 -9.47 11.77
CA ALA A 94 1.57 -10.59 10.85
C ALA A 94 0.13 -10.84 10.37
N GLU A 95 -0.87 -10.47 11.19
CA GLU A 95 -2.28 -10.48 10.79
C GLU A 95 -2.67 -9.31 9.87
N GLN A 96 -1.87 -8.23 9.85
CA GLN A 96 -2.09 -7.06 9.01
C GLN A 96 -1.60 -7.34 7.57
N GLN A 97 -2.55 -7.56 6.66
CA GLN A 97 -2.25 -7.84 5.25
C GLN A 97 -2.07 -6.57 4.40
N LYS A 98 -2.26 -5.38 4.98
CA LYS A 98 -2.35 -4.14 4.23
C LYS A 98 -1.92 -2.91 5.04
N VAL A 99 -1.09 -2.06 4.45
CA VAL A 99 -0.83 -0.69 4.91
C VAL A 99 -1.41 0.30 3.91
N ILE A 100 -1.89 1.45 4.39
CA ILE A 100 -2.35 2.54 3.55
C ILE A 100 -1.55 3.78 3.89
N VAL A 101 -1.09 4.49 2.86
CA VAL A 101 -0.50 5.82 2.98
C VAL A 101 -1.46 6.83 2.35
N ILE A 102 -1.83 7.85 3.11
CA ILE A 102 -2.70 8.92 2.66
C ILE A 102 -1.92 10.23 2.69
N TYR A 103 -1.89 10.92 1.57
CA TYR A 103 -1.32 12.26 1.42
C TYR A 103 -2.47 13.26 1.29
N GLN A 104 -2.55 14.20 2.24
CA GLN A 104 -3.55 15.26 2.33
C GLN A 104 -2.87 16.61 2.46
N ASP A 105 -3.63 17.71 2.29
CA ASP A 105 -3.12 19.08 2.42
C ASP A 105 -1.85 19.33 1.59
N ILE A 106 -1.81 18.76 0.38
CA ILE A 106 -0.65 18.82 -0.51
C ILE A 106 -0.42 20.27 -0.94
N SER A 107 0.81 20.76 -0.76
CA SER A 107 1.18 22.12 -1.17
C SER A 107 1.06 22.28 -2.69
N SER A 108 0.80 23.51 -3.15
CA SER A 108 0.61 23.79 -4.59
C SER A 108 1.80 23.43 -5.48
N ASP A 109 3.00 23.36 -4.89
CA ASP A 109 4.24 22.96 -5.55
C ASP A 109 4.58 21.47 -5.36
N PHE A 110 3.70 20.70 -4.70
CA PHE A 110 3.89 19.28 -4.38
C PHE A 110 5.20 19.00 -3.63
N SER A 111 5.64 19.93 -2.79
CA SER A 111 6.84 19.75 -1.96
C SER A 111 6.53 19.21 -0.56
N LYS A 112 5.32 19.46 -0.06
CA LYS A 112 4.90 19.11 1.32
C LYS A 112 3.49 18.56 1.33
N ALA A 113 3.21 17.67 2.27
CA ALA A 113 1.87 17.15 2.53
C ALA A 113 1.73 16.74 4.00
N THR A 114 0.49 16.64 4.47
CA THR A 114 0.15 15.84 5.65
C THR A 114 0.07 14.38 5.23
N VAL A 115 1.04 13.59 5.66
CA VAL A 115 1.17 12.17 5.30
C VAL A 115 0.76 11.32 6.49
N THR A 116 -0.14 10.36 6.25
CA THR A 116 -0.59 9.41 7.26
C THR A 116 -0.34 7.99 6.80
N ILE A 117 0.44 7.23 7.57
CA ILE A 117 0.75 5.82 7.33
C ILE A 117 0.04 5.00 8.40
N GLY A 118 -0.71 3.99 8.01
CA GLY A 118 -1.44 3.20 8.99
C GLY A 118 -2.09 1.93 8.47
N PHE A 119 -2.74 1.26 9.39
CA PHE A 119 -3.49 0.03 9.16
C PHE A 119 -4.98 0.32 9.01
N PRO A 120 -5.67 -0.31 8.04
CA PRO A 120 -7.11 -0.17 7.88
C PRO A 120 -7.84 -0.87 9.03
N THR A 121 -8.76 -0.16 9.68
CA THR A 121 -9.63 -0.69 10.74
C THR A 121 -11.09 -0.36 10.46
N GLN A 122 -11.99 -1.26 10.85
CA GLN A 122 -13.44 -1.02 10.82
C GLN A 122 -13.92 -0.36 12.12
N GLN A 123 -13.10 -0.35 13.15
CA GLN A 123 -13.48 0.14 14.47
C GLN A 123 -13.01 1.59 14.65
N SER A 124 -13.96 2.49 14.84
CA SER A 124 -13.68 3.93 15.02
C SER A 124 -13.12 4.29 16.41
N THR A 125 -12.79 3.30 17.25
CA THR A 125 -12.30 3.56 18.61
C THR A 125 -10.82 3.90 18.59
N SER A 126 -10.54 5.20 18.64
CA SER A 126 -9.21 5.78 18.85
C SER A 126 -8.58 5.19 20.13
N ASN A 127 -7.45 4.50 20.00
CA ASN A 127 -6.46 4.52 21.07
C ASN A 127 -6.08 5.99 21.24
N LYS A 128 -6.04 6.51 22.48
CA LYS A 128 -6.09 7.95 22.83
C LYS A 128 -5.17 8.92 22.05
N ASN A 129 -4.22 8.43 21.26
CA ASN A 129 -3.28 9.21 20.45
C ASN A 129 -3.30 8.92 18.93
N SER A 130 -4.16 8.02 18.41
CA SER A 130 -4.18 7.70 16.97
C SER A 130 -5.22 8.54 16.22
N ILE A 131 -4.76 9.30 15.22
CA ILE A 131 -5.63 10.01 14.27
C ILE A 131 -6.39 8.95 13.45
N LEU A 132 -7.69 9.16 13.29
CA LEU A 132 -8.58 8.27 12.56
C LEU A 132 -9.06 8.95 11.28
N ILE A 133 -8.55 8.51 10.13
CA ILE A 133 -8.90 9.10 8.82
C ILE A 133 -9.88 8.19 8.10
N LYS A 134 -11.00 8.72 7.64
CA LYS A 134 -11.92 7.96 6.78
C LYS A 134 -11.26 7.72 5.43
N VAL A 135 -11.12 6.46 5.02
CA VAL A 135 -10.61 6.09 3.71
C VAL A 135 -11.78 6.15 2.71
N PRO A 136 -11.71 6.98 1.65
CA PRO A 136 -12.74 7.00 0.61
C PRO A 136 -12.82 5.66 -0.13
N ILE A 137 -13.97 5.39 -0.75
CA ILE A 137 -14.14 4.19 -1.56
C ILE A 137 -13.37 4.34 -2.88
N LYS A 138 -12.71 3.27 -3.34
CA LYS A 138 -11.87 3.30 -4.54
C LYS A 138 -12.58 3.80 -5.80
N SER A 139 -13.90 3.60 -5.90
CA SER A 139 -14.71 4.05 -7.04
C SER A 139 -14.83 5.57 -7.15
N GLU A 140 -14.53 6.32 -6.09
CA GLU A 140 -14.48 7.79 -6.10
C GLU A 140 -13.10 8.32 -6.54
N GLY A 141 -12.08 7.45 -6.59
CA GLY A 141 -10.71 7.80 -6.97
C GLY A 141 -10.42 7.54 -8.44
N THR A 142 -9.49 8.30 -9.01
CA THR A 142 -8.86 7.99 -10.30
C THR A 142 -7.67 7.06 -10.06
N LEU A 143 -7.69 5.89 -10.70
CA LEU A 143 -6.58 4.94 -10.66
C LEU A 143 -5.38 5.50 -11.45
N LEU A 144 -4.23 5.62 -10.79
CA LEU A 144 -2.97 6.03 -11.42
C LEU A 144 -2.04 4.82 -11.65
N LEU A 145 -2.07 3.86 -10.73
CA LEU A 145 -1.29 2.64 -10.82
C LEU A 145 -2.12 1.45 -10.33
N SER A 146 -2.36 0.47 -11.20
CA SER A 146 -3.07 -0.77 -10.86
C SER A 146 -2.27 -1.61 -9.88
N GLN A 147 -2.95 -2.40 -9.04
CA GLN A 147 -2.29 -3.31 -8.11
C GLN A 147 -1.27 -4.22 -8.79
N GLY A 148 -0.06 -4.27 -8.25
CA GLY A 148 1.02 -5.13 -8.74
C GLY A 148 2.34 -4.88 -8.02
N GLU A 149 3.36 -5.68 -8.35
CA GLU A 149 4.74 -5.36 -8.03
C GLU A 149 5.17 -4.18 -8.92
N HIS A 150 5.67 -3.12 -8.32
CA HIS A 150 6.08 -1.91 -9.04
C HIS A 150 7.48 -1.51 -8.62
N THR A 151 8.26 -1.09 -9.61
CA THR A 151 9.54 -0.43 -9.40
C THR A 151 9.36 0.99 -8.88
N GLU A 152 10.43 1.55 -8.31
CA GLU A 152 10.48 2.95 -7.89
C GLU A 152 10.13 3.91 -9.04
N GLN A 153 10.60 3.59 -10.25
CA GLN A 153 10.35 4.42 -11.42
C GLN A 153 8.87 4.37 -11.82
N GLU A 154 8.22 3.21 -11.74
CA GLU A 154 6.80 3.07 -12.06
C GLU A 154 5.91 3.83 -11.07
N LEU A 155 6.23 3.79 -9.78
CA LEU A 155 5.50 4.56 -8.77
C LEU A 155 5.69 6.07 -8.98
N ALA A 156 6.92 6.52 -9.24
CA ALA A 156 7.21 7.92 -9.53
C ALA A 156 6.47 8.42 -10.79
N LEU A 157 6.47 7.62 -11.86
CA LEU A 157 5.74 7.93 -13.10
C LEU A 157 4.23 7.99 -12.86
N ALA A 158 3.69 7.13 -11.99
CA ALA A 158 2.27 7.17 -11.65
C ALA A 158 1.88 8.46 -10.91
N TRP A 159 2.75 8.95 -10.01
CA TRP A 159 2.58 10.25 -9.35
C TRP A 159 2.60 11.43 -10.34
N GLU A 160 3.38 11.35 -11.42
CA GLU A 160 3.34 12.34 -12.51
C GLU A 160 2.02 12.33 -13.28
N GLY A 161 1.29 11.22 -13.24
CA GLY A 161 -0.05 11.09 -13.82
C GLY A 161 -1.12 11.93 -13.11
N ILE A 162 -0.81 12.53 -11.94
CA ILE A 162 -1.72 13.43 -11.25
C ILE A 162 -1.96 14.68 -12.11
N ALA A 163 -3.24 14.97 -12.37
CA ALA A 163 -3.63 16.17 -13.07
C ALA A 163 -3.46 17.40 -12.17
N VAL A 164 -2.26 17.97 -12.13
CA VAL A 164 -1.88 19.11 -11.25
C VAL A 164 -2.69 20.39 -11.46
N LEU A 165 -3.44 20.49 -12.57
CA LEU A 165 -4.37 21.59 -12.82
C LEU A 165 -5.69 21.46 -12.06
N LYS A 166 -5.98 20.28 -11.52
CA LYS A 166 -7.14 20.00 -10.68
C LYS A 166 -6.76 20.13 -9.22
N GLU A 167 -7.72 20.53 -8.39
CA GLU A 167 -7.54 20.53 -6.95
C GLU A 167 -7.53 19.09 -6.41
N VAL A 168 -6.33 18.63 -6.06
CA VAL A 168 -6.13 17.34 -5.39
C VAL A 168 -6.65 17.45 -3.95
N ASP A 169 -7.52 16.52 -3.58
CA ASP A 169 -8.00 16.38 -2.21
C ASP A 169 -7.05 15.46 -1.43
N MET A 170 -6.81 14.26 -1.99
CA MET A 170 -5.89 13.30 -1.41
C MET A 170 -5.30 12.38 -2.47
N VAL A 171 -4.11 11.86 -2.17
CA VAL A 171 -3.50 10.75 -2.89
C VAL A 171 -3.40 9.58 -1.91
N ILE A 172 -3.75 8.38 -2.37
CA ILE A 172 -3.76 7.18 -1.54
C ILE A 172 -2.95 6.10 -2.22
N GLU A 173 -1.93 5.63 -1.51
CA GLU A 173 -1.23 4.40 -1.81
C GLU A 173 -1.76 3.29 -0.91
N HIS A 174 -2.06 2.16 -1.52
CA HIS A 174 -2.34 0.95 -0.77
C HIS A 174 -1.21 -0.04 -1.02
N HIS A 175 -0.66 -0.58 0.06
CA HIS A 175 0.43 -1.53 0.07
C HIS A 175 -0.06 -2.84 0.65
N GLN A 176 -0.02 -3.92 -0.14
CA GLN A 176 -0.23 -5.27 0.38
C GLN A 176 1.05 -5.75 1.02
N LEU A 177 0.93 -6.40 2.18
CA LEU A 177 2.08 -6.88 2.93
C LEU A 177 2.29 -8.38 2.68
N ASN A 178 3.55 -8.77 2.54
CA ASN A 178 3.95 -10.17 2.56
C ASN A 178 3.95 -10.73 3.99
N GLN A 179 4.29 -12.01 4.14
CA GLN A 179 4.38 -12.71 5.43
C GLN A 179 5.37 -12.09 6.45
N HIS A 180 6.21 -11.16 6.02
CA HIS A 180 7.15 -10.44 6.88
C HIS A 180 6.65 -9.03 7.25
N GLY A 181 5.40 -8.68 6.90
CA GLY A 181 4.84 -7.35 7.17
C GLY A 181 5.41 -6.25 6.27
N LEU A 182 6.04 -6.63 5.15
CA LEU A 182 6.67 -5.70 4.20
C LEU A 182 5.84 -5.56 2.91
N PRO A 183 5.75 -4.36 2.32
CA PRO A 183 5.06 -4.15 1.05
C PRO A 183 5.58 -5.07 -0.07
N ASP A 184 4.70 -5.83 -0.71
CA ASP A 184 5.00 -6.67 -1.88
C ASP A 184 4.35 -6.13 -3.17
N SER A 185 3.18 -5.52 -3.05
CA SER A 185 2.44 -4.96 -4.17
C SER A 185 1.74 -3.70 -3.74
N SER A 186 1.64 -2.77 -4.69
CA SER A 186 1.04 -1.46 -4.45
C SER A 186 0.07 -1.05 -5.53
N GLU A 187 -0.86 -0.17 -5.17
CA GLU A 187 -1.80 0.50 -6.06
C GLU A 187 -1.89 1.97 -5.63
N LEU A 188 -2.08 2.87 -6.60
CA LEU A 188 -2.08 4.32 -6.40
C LEU A 188 -3.37 4.94 -6.94
N TYR A 189 -4.02 5.74 -6.12
CA TYR A 189 -5.23 6.49 -6.46
C TYR A 189 -5.07 7.97 -6.14
N VAL A 190 -5.67 8.82 -6.97
CA VAL A 190 -5.84 10.25 -6.67
C VAL A 190 -7.32 10.61 -6.59
N TYR A 191 -7.65 11.44 -5.61
CA TYR A 191 -8.99 11.96 -5.37
C TYR A 191 -8.95 13.47 -5.50
N TYR A 192 -9.87 14.04 -6.27
CA TYR A 192 -9.96 15.48 -6.52
C TYR A 192 -11.18 16.06 -5.80
N LYS A 193 -11.07 17.28 -5.26
CA LYS A 193 -12.11 17.91 -4.41
C LYS A 193 -13.48 18.03 -5.07
N ASN A 194 -13.53 18.05 -6.41
CA ASN A 194 -14.75 18.25 -7.18
C ASN A 194 -15.18 17.03 -8.00
N GLY A 195 -14.59 15.85 -7.79
CA GLY A 195 -15.00 14.59 -8.44
C GLY A 195 -14.95 14.59 -9.97
N GLN A 196 -14.22 15.53 -10.59
CA GLN A 196 -14.09 15.68 -12.05
C GLN A 196 -12.66 15.46 -12.52
#